data_AF-A0A9E0K0M3-F1
#
_entry.id   AF-A0A9E0K0M3-F1
#
_cell.length_a   1.000
_cell.length_b   1.000
_cell.length_c   1.000
_cell.angle_alpha   90.00
_cell.angle_beta   90.00
_cell.angle_gamma   90.00
#
_symmetry.space_group_name_H-M   'P 1'
#
loop_
_entity.id
_entity.type
_entity.pdbx_description
1 polymer ?
#
loop_
_entity_poly.entity_id
_entity_poly.type
_entity_poly.pdbx_seq_one_letter_code
_entity_poly.pdbx_strand_id
1 'polypeptide(L)'
;MINSMKSIYLVNKFVHDILPKVDKEIYYWENFVRLSISGELKIQALASLKDKKFHCQGGSFYSMLPDVDINNFVKFIVAFQTISDYLDNLCDRVEVNDEQAFRQLHLAITDALDPTQKCKDYYLYYPYTKDGGYLKKLVTTCQYQIQRFPSYNLIKYDILTLGSLYSDLQTYKHLTPTLREEKLLNWL
;
A
#
# COMPACT_ATOMS: atom_id res chain seq x y z
N MET A 1 -10.49 -31.09 -14.28
CA MET A 1 -9.31 -30.80 -15.11
C MET A 1 -9.27 -29.32 -15.40
N ILE A 2 -8.33 -28.58 -14.80
CA ILE A 2 -8.05 -27.22 -15.22
C ILE A 2 -7.50 -27.32 -16.65
N ASN A 3 -8.17 -26.69 -17.61
CA ASN A 3 -7.80 -26.77 -19.02
C ASN A 3 -6.40 -26.17 -19.19
N SER A 4 -5.37 -27.00 -19.42
CA SER A 4 -3.95 -26.62 -19.32
C SER A 4 -3.59 -25.44 -20.23
N MET A 5 -4.26 -25.32 -21.38
CA MET A 5 -4.10 -24.20 -22.30
C MET A 5 -4.55 -22.86 -21.71
N LYS A 6 -5.62 -22.85 -20.89
CA LYS A 6 -6.07 -21.63 -20.19
C LYS A 6 -5.08 -21.22 -19.11
N SER A 7 -4.50 -22.19 -18.38
CA SER A 7 -3.47 -21.91 -17.38
C SER A 7 -2.20 -21.35 -18.01
N ILE A 8 -1.74 -21.95 -19.12
CA ILE A 8 -0.57 -21.46 -19.85
C ILE A 8 -0.80 -20.04 -20.37
N TYR A 9 -2.00 -19.76 -20.92
CA TYR A 9 -2.37 -18.42 -21.37
C TYR A 9 -2.33 -17.40 -20.23
N LEU A 10 -2.92 -17.70 -19.07
CA LEU A 10 -2.94 -16.80 -17.91
C LEU A 10 -1.54 -16.52 -17.38
N VAL A 11 -0.71 -17.55 -17.24
CA VAL A 11 0.67 -17.41 -16.79
C VAL A 11 1.47 -16.58 -17.81
N ASN A 12 1.35 -16.86 -19.10
CA ASN A 12 2.04 -16.12 -20.16
C ASN A 12 1.64 -14.63 -20.14
N LYS A 13 0.32 -14.34 -20.12
CA LYS A 13 -0.20 -12.97 -20.02
C LYS A 13 0.30 -12.27 -18.76
N PHE A 14 0.27 -12.93 -17.61
CA PHE A 14 0.74 -12.35 -16.36
C PHE A 14 2.23 -12.00 -16.42
N VAL A 15 3.06 -12.95 -16.86
CA VAL A 15 4.52 -12.80 -16.91
C VAL A 15 4.95 -11.75 -17.94
N HIS A 16 4.34 -11.71 -19.11
CA HIS A 16 4.79 -10.86 -20.21
C HIS A 16 4.04 -9.52 -20.31
N ASP A 17 2.79 -9.42 -19.85
CA ASP A 17 2.02 -8.18 -19.97
C ASP A 17 1.88 -7.43 -18.65
N ILE A 18 1.76 -8.14 -17.52
CA ILE A 18 1.46 -7.55 -16.20
C ILE A 18 2.73 -7.27 -15.41
N LEU A 19 3.62 -8.26 -15.23
CA LEU A 19 4.86 -8.08 -14.46
C LEU A 19 5.73 -6.90 -14.97
N PRO A 20 5.91 -6.68 -16.29
CA PRO A 20 6.68 -5.53 -16.76
C PRO A 20 6.04 -4.18 -16.42
N LYS A 21 4.70 -4.12 -16.32
CA LYS A 21 4.00 -2.89 -15.88
C LYS A 21 4.20 -2.65 -14.39
N VAL A 22 4.14 -3.71 -13.59
CA VAL A 22 4.46 -3.63 -12.16
C VAL A 22 5.90 -3.13 -11.96
N ASP A 23 6.85 -3.71 -12.68
CA ASP A 23 8.26 -3.34 -12.60
C ASP A 23 8.50 -1.88 -13.00
N LYS A 24 7.78 -1.38 -14.01
CA LYS A 24 7.83 0.02 -14.42
C LYS A 24 7.33 0.97 -13.31
N GLU A 25 6.22 0.64 -12.66
CA GLU A 25 5.68 1.46 -11.57
C GLU A 25 6.57 1.41 -10.32
N ILE A 26 7.14 0.24 -9.98
CA ILE A 26 8.11 0.12 -8.88
C ILE A 26 9.36 0.95 -9.17
N TYR A 27 9.91 0.86 -10.38
CA TYR A 27 11.07 1.66 -10.79
C TYR A 27 10.79 3.18 -10.71
N TYR A 28 9.58 3.61 -11.06
CA TYR A 28 9.14 4.98 -10.88
C TYR A 28 9.21 5.42 -9.40
N TRP A 29 8.67 4.61 -8.48
CA TRP A 29 8.70 4.91 -7.05
C TRP A 29 10.11 4.86 -6.46
N GLU A 30 10.94 3.89 -6.87
CA GLU A 30 12.35 3.83 -6.46
C GLU A 30 13.10 5.11 -6.85
N ASN A 31 12.92 5.58 -8.08
CA ASN A 31 13.53 6.83 -8.54
C ASN A 31 13.02 8.03 -7.74
N PHE A 32 11.72 8.10 -7.47
CA PHE A 32 11.15 9.15 -6.62
C PHE A 32 11.82 9.17 -5.25
N VAL A 33 11.94 8.01 -4.61
CA VAL A 33 12.57 7.85 -3.29
C VAL A 33 14.04 8.27 -3.33
N ARG A 34 14.79 7.84 -4.35
CA ARG A 34 16.23 8.14 -4.49
C ARG A 34 16.49 9.64 -4.61
N LEU A 35 15.62 10.36 -5.31
CA LEU A 35 15.76 11.78 -5.60
C LEU A 35 15.21 12.69 -4.50
N SER A 36 14.15 12.27 -3.80
CA SER A 36 13.34 13.18 -2.97
C SER A 36 13.46 12.93 -1.46
N ILE A 37 13.97 11.77 -1.05
CA ILE A 37 13.98 11.33 0.36
C ILE A 37 15.41 11.15 0.85
N SER A 38 15.63 11.38 2.15
CA SER A 38 16.89 11.16 2.84
C SER A 38 16.69 10.48 4.21
N GLY A 39 17.79 10.03 4.82
CA GLY A 39 17.79 9.42 6.16
C GLY A 39 17.01 8.11 6.25
N GLU A 40 16.47 7.84 7.45
CA GLU A 40 15.79 6.59 7.80
C GLU A 40 14.60 6.29 6.89
N LEU A 41 13.79 7.31 6.56
CA LEU A 41 12.64 7.15 5.67
C LEU A 41 13.03 6.64 4.27
N LYS A 42 14.19 7.06 3.75
CA LYS A 42 14.70 6.58 2.46
C LYS A 42 15.08 5.10 2.53
N ILE A 43 15.76 4.71 3.60
CA ILE A 43 16.21 3.32 3.81
C ILE A 43 14.98 2.41 3.86
N GLN A 44 13.98 2.76 4.66
CA GLN A 44 12.78 1.95 4.82
C GLN A 44 11.90 1.91 3.56
N ALA A 45 11.80 3.02 2.81
CA ALA A 45 11.07 3.07 1.54
C ALA A 45 11.74 2.24 0.43
N LEU A 46 13.07 2.30 0.31
CA LEU A 46 13.78 1.46 -0.68
C LEU A 46 13.74 -0.01 -0.29
N ALA A 47 13.84 -0.32 1.01
CA ALA A 47 13.72 -1.69 1.49
C ALA A 47 12.32 -2.27 1.23
N SER A 48 11.24 -1.49 1.44
CA SER A 48 9.88 -1.97 1.16
C SER A 48 9.67 -2.26 -0.33
N LEU A 49 10.13 -1.36 -1.21
CA LEU A 49 10.04 -1.55 -2.67
C LEU A 49 10.83 -2.79 -3.16
N LYS A 50 12.01 -3.03 -2.59
CA LYS A 50 12.87 -4.16 -2.98
C LYS A 50 12.38 -5.48 -2.42
N ASP A 51 12.22 -5.56 -1.10
CA ASP A 51 12.03 -6.84 -0.39
C ASP A 51 10.59 -7.34 -0.50
N LYS A 52 9.63 -6.43 -0.71
CA LYS A 52 8.19 -6.74 -0.74
C LYS A 52 7.56 -6.57 -2.12
N LYS A 53 8.38 -6.46 -3.18
CA LYS A 53 7.96 -6.39 -4.60
C LYS A 53 6.92 -7.46 -4.98
N PHE A 54 7.03 -8.65 -4.42
CA PHE A 54 6.12 -9.76 -4.71
C PHE A 54 4.66 -9.49 -4.31
N HIS A 55 4.39 -8.63 -3.33
CA HIS A 55 3.02 -8.21 -3.00
C HIS A 55 2.39 -7.42 -4.14
N CYS A 56 3.13 -6.46 -4.72
CA CYS A 56 2.68 -5.70 -5.89
C CYS A 56 2.43 -6.59 -7.10
N GLN A 57 3.32 -7.56 -7.34
CA GLN A 57 3.18 -8.54 -8.42
C GLN A 57 1.91 -9.39 -8.22
N GLY A 58 1.76 -9.99 -7.03
CA GLY A 58 0.62 -10.83 -6.70
C GLY A 58 -0.71 -10.08 -6.75
N GLY A 59 -0.78 -8.88 -6.16
CA GLY A 59 -1.99 -8.05 -6.20
C GLY A 59 -2.35 -7.62 -7.63
N SER A 60 -1.36 -7.38 -8.49
CA SER A 60 -1.59 -6.97 -9.87
C SER A 60 -2.12 -8.09 -10.75
N PHE A 61 -2.08 -9.35 -10.30
CA PHE A 61 -2.71 -10.48 -11.00
C PHE A 61 -4.20 -10.23 -11.26
N TYR A 62 -4.89 -9.56 -10.34
CA TYR A 62 -6.32 -9.23 -10.46
C TYR A 62 -6.64 -8.25 -11.60
N SER A 63 -5.63 -7.60 -12.18
CA SER A 63 -5.81 -6.80 -13.41
C SER A 63 -6.23 -7.62 -14.63
N MET A 64 -6.09 -8.95 -14.58
CA MET A 64 -6.49 -9.85 -15.66
C MET A 64 -7.97 -10.23 -15.62
N LEU A 65 -8.73 -9.80 -14.60
CA LEU A 65 -10.17 -9.98 -14.58
C LEU A 65 -10.83 -9.23 -15.76
N PRO A 66 -11.98 -9.73 -16.25
CA PRO A 66 -12.71 -9.05 -17.33
C PRO A 66 -13.00 -7.59 -17.00
N ASP A 67 -12.95 -6.74 -18.04
CA ASP A 67 -13.31 -5.32 -17.99
C ASP A 67 -12.46 -4.43 -17.06
N VAL A 68 -11.35 -4.97 -16.51
CA VAL A 68 -10.40 -4.18 -15.74
C VAL A 68 -9.44 -3.43 -16.67
N ASP A 69 -9.33 -2.10 -16.50
CA ASP A 69 -8.23 -1.33 -17.09
C ASP A 69 -6.93 -1.72 -16.39
N ILE A 70 -6.14 -2.54 -17.08
CA ILE A 70 -4.86 -3.08 -16.59
C ILE A 70 -3.94 -1.96 -16.08
N ASN A 71 -3.81 -0.86 -16.82
CA ASN A 71 -2.84 0.17 -16.48
C ASN A 71 -3.28 0.95 -15.23
N ASN A 72 -4.57 1.28 -15.16
CA ASN A 72 -5.16 1.96 -14.02
C ASN A 72 -5.12 1.09 -12.76
N PHE A 73 -5.44 -0.20 -12.89
CA PHE A 73 -5.43 -1.16 -11.77
C PHE A 73 -4.01 -1.46 -11.26
N VAL A 74 -3.05 -1.71 -12.16
CA VAL A 74 -1.64 -1.95 -11.75
C VAL A 74 -1.09 -0.73 -11.01
N LYS A 75 -1.33 0.49 -11.49
CA LYS A 75 -0.93 1.72 -10.80
C LYS A 75 -1.51 1.84 -9.40
N PHE A 76 -2.80 1.52 -9.27
CA PHE A 76 -3.49 1.53 -7.98
C PHE A 76 -2.86 0.52 -7.02
N ILE A 77 -2.74 -0.74 -7.45
CA ILE A 77 -2.21 -1.81 -6.61
C ILE A 77 -0.77 -1.53 -6.20
N VAL A 78 0.10 -1.13 -7.13
CA VAL A 78 1.50 -0.85 -6.81
C VAL A 78 1.59 0.30 -5.81
N ALA A 79 0.85 1.39 -6.00
CA ALA A 79 0.86 2.50 -5.04
C ALA A 79 0.30 2.08 -3.66
N PHE A 80 -0.87 1.42 -3.62
CA PHE A 80 -1.53 1.04 -2.38
C PHE A 80 -0.70 0.02 -1.58
N GLN A 81 -0.15 -0.98 -2.25
CA GLN A 81 0.69 -1.98 -1.62
C GLN A 81 2.03 -1.39 -1.16
N THR A 82 2.59 -0.44 -1.92
CA THR A 82 3.79 0.29 -1.50
C THR A 82 3.54 1.12 -0.22
N ILE A 83 2.34 1.71 -0.04
CA ILE A 83 1.96 2.37 1.22
C ILE A 83 1.99 1.33 2.35
N SER A 84 1.25 0.24 2.22
CA SER A 84 1.19 -0.86 3.20
C SER A 84 2.58 -1.31 3.64
N ASP A 85 3.43 -1.66 2.66
CA ASP A 85 4.74 -2.24 2.92
C ASP A 85 5.74 -1.24 3.50
N TYR A 86 5.63 0.03 3.10
CA TYR A 86 6.43 1.11 3.65
C TYR A 86 6.05 1.43 5.10
N LEU A 87 4.75 1.55 5.40
CA LEU A 87 4.28 1.81 6.76
C LEU A 87 4.59 0.65 7.71
N ASP A 88 4.47 -0.59 7.25
CA ASP A 88 4.88 -1.78 8.01
C ASP A 88 6.38 -1.73 8.34
N ASN A 89 7.24 -1.37 7.38
CA ASN A 89 8.67 -1.17 7.67
C ASN A 89 8.92 -0.06 8.69
N LEU A 90 8.19 1.06 8.61
CA LEU A 90 8.33 2.14 9.59
C LEU A 90 7.96 1.67 11.00
N CYS A 91 6.87 0.92 11.14
CA CYS A 91 6.41 0.44 12.45
C CYS A 91 7.27 -0.70 13.02
N ASP A 92 7.88 -1.52 12.16
CA ASP A 92 8.64 -2.71 12.57
C ASP A 92 10.13 -2.45 12.76
N ARG A 93 10.74 -1.63 11.90
CA ARG A 93 12.21 -1.56 11.77
C ARG A 93 12.82 -0.28 12.34
N VAL A 94 11.99 0.71 12.66
CA VAL A 94 12.43 1.94 13.28
C VAL A 94 12.09 1.85 14.76
N GLU A 95 12.99 2.30 15.64
CA GLU A 95 12.79 2.28 17.10
C GLU A 95 11.76 3.34 17.55
N VAL A 96 10.51 3.13 17.13
CA VAL A 96 9.32 3.89 17.54
C VAL A 96 8.36 2.90 18.18
N ASN A 97 7.78 3.25 19.32
CA ASN A 97 6.79 2.41 20.00
C ASN A 97 5.67 3.28 20.56
N ASP A 98 4.92 3.87 19.63
CA ASP A 98 3.88 4.84 19.92
C ASP A 98 2.62 4.50 19.09
N GLU A 99 1.56 4.09 19.79
CA GLU A 99 0.26 3.77 19.19
C GLU A 99 -0.29 4.97 18.40
N GLN A 100 -0.16 6.19 18.93
CA GLN A 100 -0.69 7.39 18.29
C GLN A 100 0.05 7.67 16.98
N ALA A 101 1.37 7.49 16.97
CA ALA A 101 2.18 7.64 15.77
C ALA A 101 1.81 6.61 14.71
N PHE A 102 1.65 5.34 15.10
CA PHE A 102 1.26 4.27 14.17
C PHE A 102 -0.15 4.47 13.60
N ARG A 103 -1.13 4.88 14.43
CA ARG A 103 -2.47 5.24 13.93
C ARG A 103 -2.41 6.38 12.93
N GLN A 104 -1.65 7.42 13.24
CA GLN A 104 -1.52 8.59 12.37
C GLN A 104 -0.91 8.25 11.02
N LEU A 105 0.13 7.40 10.99
CA LEU A 105 0.69 6.88 9.75
C LEU A 105 -0.36 6.14 8.92
N HIS A 106 -1.13 5.26 9.56
CA HIS A 106 -2.10 4.40 8.86
C HIS A 106 -3.35 5.13 8.38
N LEU A 107 -3.59 6.39 8.76
CA LEU A 107 -4.58 7.24 8.08
C LEU A 107 -4.30 7.34 6.56
N ALA A 108 -3.06 7.16 6.12
CA ALA A 108 -2.72 7.08 4.71
C ALA A 108 -3.39 5.90 3.98
N ILE A 109 -3.67 4.78 4.66
CA ILE A 109 -4.38 3.63 4.07
C ILE A 109 -5.82 4.02 3.75
N THR A 110 -6.55 4.57 4.72
CA THR A 110 -7.95 4.97 4.52
C THR A 110 -8.06 6.16 3.56
N ASP A 111 -7.15 7.12 3.63
CA ASP A 111 -7.15 8.27 2.72
C ASP A 111 -6.82 7.84 1.28
N ALA A 112 -5.94 6.84 1.07
CA ALA A 112 -5.67 6.26 -0.24
C ALA A 112 -6.88 5.58 -0.87
N LEU A 113 -7.82 5.11 -0.04
CA LEU A 113 -9.06 4.46 -0.45
C LEU A 113 -10.24 5.45 -0.55
N ASP A 114 -10.09 6.70 -0.16
CA ASP A 114 -11.17 7.69 -0.31
C ASP A 114 -10.75 8.85 -1.22
N PRO A 115 -11.25 8.91 -2.46
CA PRO A 115 -10.91 9.98 -3.39
C PRO A 115 -11.45 11.36 -2.98
N THR A 116 -12.32 11.42 -1.97
CA THR A 116 -12.86 12.68 -1.43
C THR A 116 -12.03 13.25 -0.28
N GLN A 117 -11.09 12.47 0.27
CA GLN A 117 -10.29 12.90 1.41
C GLN A 117 -9.08 13.74 0.99
N LYS A 118 -8.78 14.75 1.79
CA LYS A 118 -7.53 15.50 1.69
C LYS A 118 -6.44 14.76 2.46
N CYS A 119 -5.24 14.70 1.90
CA CYS A 119 -4.10 14.13 2.60
C CYS A 119 -3.82 14.86 3.91
N LYS A 120 -3.73 14.10 5.00
CA LYS A 120 -3.37 14.60 6.33
C LYS A 120 -1.86 14.72 6.48
N ASP A 121 -1.43 15.23 7.63
CA ASP A 121 -0.03 15.10 8.06
C ASP A 121 0.18 13.72 8.70
N TYR A 122 0.51 12.73 7.89
CA TYR A 122 0.65 11.34 8.35
C TYR A 122 1.80 11.14 9.34
N TYR A 123 2.76 12.06 9.38
CA TYR A 123 3.91 12.00 10.29
C TYR A 123 3.74 12.89 11.53
N LEU A 124 2.53 13.42 11.79
CA LEU A 124 2.29 14.40 12.87
C LEU A 124 2.87 13.99 14.23
N TYR A 125 2.81 12.70 14.58
CA TYR A 125 3.35 12.14 15.82
C TYR A 125 4.57 11.24 15.59
N TYR A 126 5.10 11.17 14.37
CA TYR A 126 6.21 10.30 14.02
C TYR A 126 7.54 11.09 14.04
N PRO A 127 8.64 10.54 14.59
CA PRO A 127 9.88 11.30 14.76
C PRO A 127 10.57 11.70 13.45
N TYR A 128 10.28 10.99 12.35
CA TYR A 128 10.82 11.27 11.02
C TYR A 128 9.72 11.76 10.08
N THR A 129 9.81 13.00 9.60
CA THR A 129 8.70 13.64 8.86
C THR A 129 9.04 14.06 7.43
N LYS A 130 10.33 14.08 7.06
CA LYS A 130 10.82 14.63 5.79
C LYS A 130 10.93 13.56 4.70
N ASP A 131 9.78 13.09 4.21
CA ASP A 131 9.67 12.07 3.16
C ASP A 131 9.64 12.64 1.71
N GLY A 132 9.87 13.95 1.53
CA GLY A 132 9.80 14.61 0.23
C GLY A 132 8.41 14.57 -0.44
N GLY A 133 7.34 14.31 0.32
CA GLY A 133 5.99 14.16 -0.18
C GLY A 133 5.67 12.77 -0.75
N TYR A 134 6.53 11.77 -0.50
CA TYR A 134 6.39 10.41 -1.03
C TYR A 134 5.07 9.74 -0.65
N LEU A 135 4.76 9.67 0.65
CA LEU A 135 3.55 9.03 1.16
C LEU A 135 2.30 9.76 0.66
N LYS A 136 2.32 11.09 0.65
CA LYS A 136 1.23 11.90 0.06
C LYS A 136 1.06 11.61 -1.43
N LYS A 137 2.15 11.45 -2.18
CA LYS A 137 2.10 11.16 -3.61
C LYS A 137 1.55 9.76 -3.89
N LEU A 138 1.93 8.75 -3.10
CA LEU A 138 1.33 7.43 -3.16
C LEU A 138 -0.17 7.49 -2.90
N VAL A 139 -0.61 8.16 -1.83
CA VAL A 139 -2.04 8.34 -1.49
C VAL A 139 -2.80 8.98 -2.65
N THR A 140 -2.32 10.11 -3.17
CA THR A 140 -2.99 10.80 -4.28
C THR A 140 -3.00 9.97 -5.57
N THR A 141 -2.01 9.09 -5.77
CA THR A 141 -2.00 8.16 -6.90
C THR A 141 -3.14 7.17 -6.77
N CYS A 142 -3.35 6.59 -5.58
CA CYS A 142 -4.47 5.70 -5.31
C CYS A 142 -5.81 6.41 -5.52
N GLN A 143 -5.99 7.58 -4.93
CA GLN A 143 -7.20 8.39 -5.06
C GLN A 143 -7.51 8.70 -6.53
N TYR A 144 -6.50 9.10 -7.31
CA TYR A 144 -6.67 9.37 -8.74
C TYR A 144 -7.06 8.12 -9.54
N GLN A 145 -6.46 6.95 -9.24
CA GLN A 145 -6.85 5.73 -9.93
C GLN A 145 -8.27 5.31 -9.56
N ILE A 146 -8.64 5.38 -8.27
CA ILE A 146 -9.95 5.00 -7.76
C ILE A 146 -11.10 5.79 -8.40
N GLN A 147 -10.92 7.10 -8.62
CA GLN A 147 -11.93 7.94 -9.30
C GLN A 147 -12.30 7.43 -10.70
N ARG A 148 -11.47 6.58 -11.30
CA ARG A 148 -11.64 6.04 -12.65
C ARG A 148 -12.24 4.64 -12.66
N PHE A 149 -12.38 4.00 -11.49
CA PHE A 149 -13.06 2.72 -11.37
C PHE A 149 -14.59 2.95 -11.41
N PRO A 150 -15.30 2.45 -12.44
CA PRO A 150 -16.70 2.84 -12.69
C PRO A 150 -17.66 2.46 -11.56
N SER A 151 -17.35 1.38 -10.83
CA SER A 151 -18.20 0.82 -9.80
C SER A 151 -17.67 1.01 -8.38
N TYR A 152 -16.64 1.84 -8.16
CA TYR A 152 -16.00 1.98 -6.84
C TYR A 152 -16.98 2.41 -5.74
N ASN A 153 -17.91 3.30 -6.06
CA ASN A 153 -18.90 3.79 -5.10
C ASN A 153 -19.80 2.68 -4.54
N LEU A 154 -19.98 1.57 -5.27
CA LEU A 154 -20.77 0.43 -4.80
C LEU A 154 -20.08 -0.35 -3.67
N ILE A 155 -18.75 -0.29 -3.60
CA ILE A 155 -17.93 -1.06 -2.65
C ILE A 155 -17.12 -0.16 -1.70
N LYS A 156 -17.28 1.17 -1.80
CA LYS A 156 -16.49 2.14 -1.02
C LYS A 156 -16.58 1.86 0.48
N TYR A 157 -17.78 1.58 0.98
CA TYR A 157 -17.99 1.30 2.41
C TYR A 157 -17.21 0.06 2.87
N ASP A 158 -17.33 -1.04 2.11
CA ASP A 158 -16.65 -2.30 2.46
C ASP A 158 -15.13 -2.15 2.39
N ILE A 159 -14.62 -1.49 1.35
CA ILE A 159 -13.18 -1.24 1.19
C ILE A 159 -12.64 -0.36 2.32
N LEU A 160 -13.35 0.69 2.72
CA LEU A 160 -12.93 1.55 3.83
C LEU A 160 -12.99 0.81 5.18
N THR A 161 -13.97 -0.09 5.35
CA THR A 161 -14.05 -0.96 6.52
C THR A 161 -12.83 -1.88 6.59
N LEU A 162 -12.48 -2.55 5.48
CA LEU A 162 -11.29 -3.39 5.41
C LEU A 162 -9.99 -2.60 5.63
N GLY A 163 -9.89 -1.40 5.04
CA GLY A 163 -8.74 -0.50 5.24
C GLY A 163 -8.60 -0.06 6.70
N SER A 164 -9.71 0.18 7.40
CA SER A 164 -9.72 0.53 8.82
C SER A 164 -9.30 -0.65 9.69
N LEU A 165 -9.82 -1.85 9.42
CA LEU A 165 -9.42 -3.07 10.12
C LEU A 165 -7.94 -3.38 9.94
N TYR A 166 -7.43 -3.25 8.71
CA TYR A 166 -6.00 -3.39 8.44
C TYR A 166 -5.17 -2.36 9.23
N SER A 167 -5.61 -1.09 9.26
CA SER A 167 -4.91 -0.02 9.98
C SER A 167 -4.85 -0.25 11.49
N ASP A 168 -5.95 -0.75 12.08
CA ASP A 168 -6.01 -1.13 13.49
C ASP A 168 -5.07 -2.31 13.79
N LEU A 169 -5.14 -3.38 12.99
CA LEU A 169 -4.22 -4.52 13.12
C LEU A 169 -2.76 -4.07 13.07
N GLN A 170 -2.42 -3.22 12.10
CA GLN A 170 -1.06 -2.73 11.93
C GLN A 170 -0.61 -1.83 13.08
N THR A 171 -1.53 -1.08 13.67
CA THR A 171 -1.23 -0.30 14.87
C THR A 171 -0.89 -1.22 16.04
N TYR A 172 -1.76 -2.19 16.34
CA TYR A 172 -1.62 -3.01 17.54
C TYR A 172 -0.48 -4.01 17.45
N LYS A 173 -0.29 -4.64 16.28
CA LYS A 173 0.70 -5.70 16.12
C LYS A 173 2.16 -5.24 16.26
N HIS A 174 2.43 -3.94 16.24
CA HIS A 174 3.79 -3.37 16.40
C HIS A 174 4.04 -2.80 17.80
N LEU A 175 3.05 -2.78 18.70
CA LEU A 175 3.26 -2.38 20.09
C LEU A 175 4.12 -3.41 20.84
N THR A 176 4.55 -3.03 22.06
CA THR A 176 5.19 -3.96 23.00
C THR A 176 4.38 -5.26 23.16
N PRO A 177 5.01 -6.42 23.40
CA PRO A 177 4.28 -7.69 23.49
C PRO A 177 3.07 -7.68 24.43
N THR A 178 3.21 -7.07 25.60
CA THR A 178 2.12 -6.97 26.59
C THR A 178 0.95 -6.13 26.08
N LEU A 179 1.22 -4.92 25.57
CA LEU A 179 0.15 -4.05 25.04
C LEU A 179 -0.46 -4.62 23.76
N ARG A 180 0.34 -5.27 22.92
CA ARG A 180 -0.10 -5.94 21.70
C ARG A 180 -1.16 -7.00 22.00
N GLU A 181 -0.87 -7.92 22.92
CA GLU A 181 -1.79 -8.99 23.28
C GLU A 181 -3.08 -8.42 23.89
N GLU A 182 -2.96 -7.48 24.83
CA GLU A 182 -4.11 -6.80 25.43
C GLU A 182 -4.99 -6.11 24.37
N LYS A 183 -4.39 -5.33 23.47
CA LYS A 183 -5.14 -4.60 22.44
C LYS A 183 -5.81 -5.55 21.44
N LEU A 184 -5.11 -6.61 21.00
CA LEU A 184 -5.66 -7.56 20.03
C LEU A 184 -6.78 -8.42 20.63
N LEU A 185 -6.72 -8.79 21.91
CA LEU A 185 -7.79 -9.55 22.58
C LEU A 185 -9.06 -8.72 22.81
N ASN A 186 -8.90 -7.41 22.96
CA ASN A 186 -10.02 -6.48 23.16
C ASN A 186 -10.47 -5.80 21.85
N TRP A 187 -9.87 -6.17 20.71
CA TRP A 187 -10.21 -5.62 19.41
C TRP A 187 -11.12 -6.58 18.66
N LEU A 188 -12.35 -6.11 18.37
CA LEU A 188 -13.50 -6.85 17.83
C LEU A 188 -14.16 -7.80 18.83
#